data_AF-A0A645ISM7-F1
#
_entry.id   AF-A0A645ISM7-F1
#
_cell.length_a   1.000
_cell.length_b   1.000
_cell.length_c   1.000
_cell.angle_alpha   90.00
_cell.angle_beta   90.00
_cell.angle_gamma   90.00
#
_symmetry.space_group_name_H-M   'P 1'
#
loop_
_entity.id
_entity.type
_entity.pdbx_description
1 polymer ?
#
loop_
_entity_poly.entity_id
_entity_poly.type
_entity_poly.pdbx_seq_one_letter_code
_entity_poly.pdbx_strand_id
1 'polypeptide(L)'
;MLIANKCDLTGATAAIGDYQGFRHITVSAKQDTGVQSLIDAITAHAGFQPEEDTFIARTRHLDAMKRTQHYLAEAREQLVVFHAGELVAESLRLAQNALGEITGDFSADDLLGKIFGSFCIGK
;
A
#
# COMPACT_ATOMS: atom_id res chain seq x y z
N MET A 1 5.58 23.80 2.70
CA MET A 1 6.75 23.93 3.59
C MET A 1 7.89 24.53 2.79
N LEU A 2 8.63 25.49 3.34
CA LEU A 2 9.76 26.16 2.70
C LEU A 2 11.05 25.84 3.49
N ILE A 3 12.10 25.42 2.79
CA ILE A 3 13.37 25.00 3.40
C ILE A 3 14.46 25.97 2.94
N ALA A 4 15.02 26.72 3.88
CA ALA A 4 16.18 27.57 3.65
C ALA A 4 17.45 26.85 4.11
N ASN A 5 18.26 26.42 3.15
CA ASN A 5 19.53 25.73 3.43
C ASN A 5 20.70 26.72 3.48
N LYS A 6 21.81 26.29 4.08
CA LYS A 6 23.08 27.02 4.22
C LYS A 6 23.04 28.17 5.24
N CYS A 7 22.34 27.98 6.36
CA CYS A 7 22.28 28.98 7.42
C CYS A 7 23.67 29.32 8.02
N ASP A 8 24.64 28.41 7.87
CA ASP A 8 26.05 28.60 8.20
C ASP A 8 26.75 29.70 7.39
N LEU A 9 26.31 29.96 6.15
CA LEU A 9 26.88 30.99 5.29
C LEU A 9 26.20 32.36 5.47
N THR A 10 24.95 32.37 5.92
CA THR A 10 24.15 33.60 6.08
C THR A 10 24.17 34.15 7.50
N GLY A 11 24.76 33.42 8.45
CA GLY A 11 24.72 33.77 9.88
C GLY A 11 23.33 33.64 10.50
N ALA A 12 22.38 33.06 9.77
CA ALA A 12 21.04 32.79 10.27
C ALA A 12 21.07 31.60 11.23
N THR A 13 20.34 31.70 12.33
CA THR A 13 20.18 30.58 13.26
C THR A 13 19.20 29.55 12.67
N ALA A 14 19.51 28.27 12.87
CA ALA A 14 18.58 27.21 12.53
C ALA A 14 17.31 27.37 13.38
N ALA A 15 16.16 27.50 12.71
CA ALA A 15 14.90 27.80 13.35
C ALA A 15 13.73 27.31 12.50
N ILE A 16 12.62 27.03 13.20
CA ILE A 16 11.31 26.81 12.59
C ILE A 16 10.51 28.10 12.80
N GLY A 17 9.89 28.59 11.74
CA GLY A 17 8.97 29.71 11.80
C GLY A 17 7.91 29.63 10.72
N ASP A 18 7.24 30.75 10.49
CA ASP A 18 6.28 30.91 9.40
C ASP A 18 6.76 32.01 8.46
N TYR A 19 6.69 31.73 7.16
CA TYR A 19 6.96 32.69 6.11
C TYR A 19 5.78 32.69 5.15
N GLN A 20 5.02 33.79 5.15
CA GLN A 20 3.87 33.99 4.26
C GLN A 20 2.85 32.83 4.30
N GLY A 21 2.58 32.29 5.49
CA GLY A 21 1.64 31.17 5.68
C GLY A 21 2.22 29.79 5.35
N PHE A 22 3.49 29.71 4.96
CA PHE A 22 4.22 28.45 4.84
C PHE A 22 5.12 28.25 6.05
N ARG A 23 5.07 27.05 6.65
CA ARG A 23 6.07 26.61 7.61
C ARG A 23 7.46 26.71 6.97
N HIS A 24 8.33 27.50 7.58
CA HIS A 24 9.66 27.86 7.11
C HIS A 24 10.71 27.24 8.04
N ILE A 25 11.63 26.47 7.49
CA ILE A 25 12.67 25.75 8.26
C ILE A 25 14.03 26.15 7.72
N THR A 26 14.86 26.68 8.62
CA THR A 26 16.23 27.11 8.30
C THR A 26 17.21 26.06 8.79
N VAL A 27 18.06 25.54 7.90
CA VAL A 27 19.00 24.45 8.18
C VAL A 27 20.38 24.70 7.57
N SER A 28 21.39 24.00 8.09
CA SER A 28 22.65 23.75 7.39
C SER A 28 22.81 22.25 7.21
N ALA A 29 22.52 21.75 6.02
CA ALA A 29 22.71 20.33 5.69
C ALA A 29 24.17 19.89 5.78
N LYS A 30 25.13 20.82 5.61
CA LYS A 30 26.57 20.52 5.66
C LYS A 30 27.08 20.40 7.10
N GLN A 31 26.54 21.22 8.01
CA GLN A 31 26.92 21.22 9.43
C GLN A 31 25.95 20.38 10.29
N ASP A 32 25.07 19.63 9.65
CA ASP A 32 23.99 18.84 10.27
C ASP A 32 23.12 19.64 11.26
N THR A 33 23.04 20.96 11.06
CA THR A 33 22.38 21.87 12.00
C THR A 33 20.92 22.09 11.60
N GLY A 34 19.98 21.76 12.49
CA GLY A 34 18.54 21.87 12.23
C GLY A 34 17.96 20.76 11.34
N VAL A 35 18.79 19.79 10.92
CA VAL A 35 18.38 18.66 10.07
C VAL A 35 17.40 17.75 10.81
N GLN A 36 17.61 17.48 12.10
CA GLN A 36 16.65 16.70 12.90
C GLN A 36 15.27 17.36 12.93
N SER A 37 15.21 18.68 13.16
CA SER A 37 13.97 19.45 13.17
C SER A 37 13.27 19.45 11.80
N LEU A 38 14.03 19.39 10.70
CA LEU A 38 13.49 19.21 9.35
C LEU A 38 12.89 17.80 9.18
N ILE A 39 13.58 16.76 9.64
CA ILE A 39 13.08 15.37 9.61
C ILE A 39 11.78 15.27 10.39
N ASP A 40 11.72 15.82 11.60
CA ASP A 40 10.52 15.78 12.44
C ASP A 40 9.35 16.51 11.77
N ALA A 41 9.61 17.66 11.14
CA ALA A 41 8.59 18.43 10.43
C ALA A 41 8.06 17.71 9.17
N ILE A 42 8.94 17.03 8.42
CA ILE A 42 8.55 16.21 7.26
C ILE A 42 7.73 15.01 7.72
N THR A 43 8.19 14.31 8.76
CA THR A 43 7.53 13.15 9.35
C THR A 43 6.13 13.51 9.82
N ALA A 44 5.98 14.62 10.54
CA ALA A 44 4.68 15.13 10.98
C ALA A 44 3.78 15.56 9.80
N HIS A 45 4.34 16.15 8.75
CA HIS A 45 3.56 16.59 7.59
C HIS A 45 3.10 15.41 6.71
N ALA A 46 3.93 14.37 6.59
CA ALA A 46 3.61 13.16 5.86
C ALA A 46 2.59 12.26 6.58
N GLY A 47 2.20 12.61 7.81
CA GLY A 47 1.35 11.77 8.65
C GLY A 47 2.02 10.46 9.04
N PHE A 48 3.36 10.45 9.06
CA PHE A 48 4.13 9.25 9.40
C PHE A 48 3.96 8.96 10.90
N GLN A 49 3.12 7.98 11.21
CA GLN A 49 3.11 7.31 12.49
C GLN A 49 4.05 6.10 12.37
N PRO A 50 4.95 5.87 13.33
CA PRO A 50 5.68 4.62 13.37
C PRO A 50 4.66 3.52 13.67
N GLU A 51 4.21 2.81 12.63
CA GLU A 51 3.40 1.61 12.80
C GLU A 51 4.31 0.48 13.27
N GLU A 52 3.98 -0.11 14.43
CA GLU A 52 4.35 -1.49 14.71
C GLU A 52 3.69 -2.35 13.61
N ASP A 53 4.50 -3.10 12.86
CA ASP A 53 4.09 -3.95 11.72
C ASP A 53 3.64 -3.23 10.44
N THR A 54 4.42 -2.27 9.92
CA THR A 54 4.28 -1.85 8.51
C THR A 54 4.65 -3.01 7.57
N PHE A 55 3.65 -3.82 7.22
CA PHE A 55 3.73 -4.70 6.06
C PHE A 55 3.89 -3.78 4.85
N ILE A 56 5.11 -3.68 4.29
CA ILE A 56 5.37 -2.88 3.09
C ILE A 56 4.69 -3.57 1.89
N ALA A 57 3.38 -3.39 1.77
CA ALA A 57 2.63 -3.70 0.59
C ALA A 57 3.09 -2.71 -0.50
N ARG A 58 4.05 -3.14 -1.31
CA ARG A 58 4.45 -2.40 -2.52
C ARG A 58 3.21 -2.13 -3.38
N THR A 59 3.26 -1.11 -4.22
CA THR A 59 2.15 -0.72 -5.12
C THR A 59 1.50 -1.91 -5.84
N ARG A 60 2.29 -2.91 -6.25
CA ARG A 60 1.79 -4.15 -6.88
C ARG A 60 0.91 -5.02 -5.97
N HIS A 61 1.22 -5.12 -4.67
CA HIS A 61 0.40 -5.88 -3.72
C HIS A 61 -0.93 -5.15 -3.46
N LEU A 62 -0.90 -3.82 -3.37
CA LEU A 62 -2.11 -3.01 -3.24
C LEU A 62 -3.02 -3.15 -4.47
N ASP A 63 -2.44 -3.17 -5.67
CA ASP A 63 -3.18 -3.41 -6.92
C ASP A 63 -3.83 -4.80 -6.96
N ALA A 64 -3.05 -5.84 -6.65
CA ALA A 64 -3.53 -7.22 -6.53
C ALA A 64 -4.73 -7.34 -5.57
N MET A 65 -4.61 -6.76 -4.36
CA MET A 65 -5.70 -6.75 -3.38
C MET A 65 -6.95 -6.02 -3.87
N LYS A 66 -6.79 -4.88 -4.56
CA LYS A 66 -7.92 -4.13 -5.14
C LYS A 66 -8.66 -4.96 -6.19
N ARG A 67 -7.92 -5.63 -7.09
CA ARG A 67 -8.49 -6.53 -8.08
C ARG A 67 -9.23 -7.71 -7.44
N THR A 68 -8.62 -8.36 -6.44
CA THR A 68 -9.29 -9.42 -5.67
C THR A 68 -10.60 -8.94 -5.06
N GLN A 69 -10.61 -7.75 -4.43
CA GLN A 69 -11.82 -7.17 -3.85
C GLN A 69 -12.92 -6.94 -4.89
N HIS A 70 -12.55 -6.43 -6.07
CA HIS A 70 -13.47 -6.21 -7.17
C HIS A 70 -14.13 -7.50 -7.65
N TYR A 71 -13.35 -8.55 -7.92
CA TYR A 71 -13.88 -9.84 -8.36
C TYR A 71 -14.73 -10.53 -7.29
N LEU A 72 -14.41 -10.36 -6.00
CA LEU A 72 -15.26 -10.88 -4.92
C LEU A 72 -16.61 -10.15 -4.85
N ALA A 73 -16.63 -8.84 -5.10
CA ALA A 73 -17.87 -8.07 -5.17
C ALA A 73 -18.74 -8.53 -6.35
N GLU A 74 -18.12 -8.77 -7.51
CA GLU A 74 -18.79 -9.33 -8.69
C GLU A 74 -19.33 -10.73 -8.41
N ALA A 75 -18.53 -11.64 -7.83
CA ALA A 75 -18.97 -12.98 -7.46
C ALA A 75 -20.19 -12.94 -6.53
N ARG A 76 -20.19 -12.03 -5.55
CA ARG A 76 -21.33 -11.84 -4.64
C ARG A 76 -22.56 -11.34 -5.39
N GLU A 77 -22.41 -10.40 -6.32
CA GLU A 77 -23.52 -9.91 -7.13
C GLU A 77 -24.09 -11.03 -8.03
N GLN A 78 -23.22 -11.79 -8.70
CA GLN A 78 -23.61 -12.94 -9.53
C GLN A 78 -24.33 -14.02 -8.72
N LEU A 79 -23.92 -14.24 -7.47
CA LEU A 79 -24.57 -15.21 -6.57
C LEU A 79 -25.94 -14.71 -6.08
N VAL A 80 -26.02 -13.48 -5.59
CA VAL A 80 -27.20 -12.96 -4.85
C VAL A 80 -28.26 -12.39 -5.78
N VAL A 81 -27.86 -11.75 -6.87
CA VAL A 81 -28.78 -11.09 -7.81
C VAL A 81 -29.13 -12.04 -8.94
N PHE A 82 -28.12 -12.54 -9.63
CA PHE A 82 -28.30 -13.27 -10.89
C PHE A 82 -28.39 -14.80 -10.72
N HIS A 83 -28.06 -15.33 -9.53
CA HIS A 83 -28.03 -16.77 -9.24
C HIS A 83 -27.20 -17.57 -10.26
N ALA A 84 -26.18 -16.94 -10.84
CA ALA A 84 -25.40 -17.47 -11.95
C ALA A 84 -24.13 -18.19 -11.43
N GLY A 85 -24.28 -19.44 -11.00
CA GLY A 85 -23.20 -20.22 -10.37
C GLY A 85 -21.92 -20.34 -11.22
N GLU A 86 -22.05 -20.39 -12.55
CA GLU A 86 -20.90 -20.44 -13.47
C GLU A 86 -20.10 -19.13 -13.47
N LEU A 87 -20.78 -17.98 -13.38
CA LEU A 87 -20.14 -16.66 -13.29
C LEU A 87 -19.52 -16.43 -11.91
N VAL A 88 -20.14 -16.95 -10.86
CA VAL A 88 -19.55 -16.96 -9.51
C VAL A 88 -18.22 -17.70 -9.50
N ALA A 89 -18.17 -18.88 -10.13
CA ALA A 89 -16.95 -19.68 -10.21
C ALA A 89 -15.82 -18.95 -10.96
N GLU A 90 -16.14 -18.28 -12.07
CA GLU A 90 -15.17 -17.50 -12.83
C GLU A 90 -14.66 -16.27 -12.05
N SER A 91 -15.56 -15.49 -11.43
CA SER A 91 -15.16 -14.34 -10.60
C SER A 91 -14.29 -14.78 -9.41
N LEU A 92 -14.58 -15.92 -8.78
CA LEU A 92 -13.73 -16.48 -7.71
C LEU A 92 -12.35 -16.93 -8.22
N ARG A 93 -12.28 -17.52 -9.43
CA ARG A 93 -11.01 -17.88 -10.07
C ARG A 93 -10.14 -16.65 -10.34
N LEU A 94 -10.74 -15.55 -10.83
CA LEU A 94 -10.05 -14.28 -11.06
C LEU A 94 -9.59 -13.64 -9.73
N ALA A 95 -10.43 -13.67 -8.70
CA ALA A 95 -10.08 -13.18 -7.36
C ALA A 95 -8.88 -13.93 -6.77
N GLN A 96 -8.86 -15.25 -6.92
CA GLN A 96 -7.74 -16.10 -6.51
C GLN A 96 -6.46 -15.76 -7.27
N ASN A 97 -6.52 -15.68 -8.61
CA ASN A 97 -5.34 -15.41 -9.42
C ASN A 97 -4.70 -14.06 -9.03
N ALA A 98 -5.53 -13.01 -8.88
CA ALA A 98 -5.05 -11.70 -8.44
C ALA A 98 -4.40 -11.76 -7.05
N LEU A 99 -4.94 -12.58 -6.12
CA LEU A 99 -4.37 -12.73 -4.79
C LEU A 99 -3.06 -13.54 -4.80
N GLY A 100 -2.97 -14.56 -5.65
CA GLY A 100 -1.78 -15.41 -5.82
C GLY A 100 -0.57 -14.65 -6.36
N GLU A 101 -0.78 -13.55 -7.09
CA GLU A 101 0.31 -12.64 -7.51
C GLU A 101 1.08 -12.03 -6.32
N ILE A 102 0.49 -11.98 -5.13
CA ILE A 102 1.15 -11.47 -3.91
C ILE A 102 2.11 -12.51 -3.34
N THR A 103 1.72 -13.78 -3.33
CA THR A 103 2.51 -14.90 -2.77
C THR A 103 3.52 -15.45 -3.77
N GLY A 104 3.41 -15.08 -5.05
CA GLY A 104 4.34 -15.47 -6.10
C GLY A 104 4.09 -16.87 -6.68
N ASP A 105 3.12 -17.62 -6.14
CA ASP A 105 2.65 -18.90 -6.69
C ASP A 105 1.36 -19.33 -5.98
N PHE A 106 0.33 -19.63 -6.78
CA PHE A 106 -0.69 -20.68 -6.61
C PHE A 106 -1.63 -20.57 -7.81
N SER A 107 -1.58 -21.53 -8.74
CA SER A 107 -2.40 -21.47 -9.96
C SER A 107 -3.84 -21.91 -9.69
N ALA A 108 -4.77 -21.51 -10.55
CA ALA A 108 -6.15 -22.00 -10.50
C ALA A 108 -6.20 -23.55 -10.60
N ASP A 109 -5.27 -24.17 -11.31
CA ASP A 109 -5.16 -25.64 -11.40
C ASP A 109 -4.73 -26.28 -10.07
N ASP A 110 -3.87 -25.62 -9.28
CA ASP A 110 -3.44 -26.11 -7.96
C ASP A 110 -4.60 -26.06 -6.93
N LEU A 111 -5.49 -25.09 -7.06
CA LEU A 111 -6.70 -25.01 -6.24
C LEU A 111 -7.76 -26.01 -6.69
N LEU A 112 -8.02 -26.11 -8.00
CA LEU A 112 -8.96 -27.08 -8.56
C LEU A 112 -8.52 -28.50 -8.21
N GLY A 113 -7.21 -28.82 -8.32
CA GLY A 113 -6.66 -30.10 -7.88
C GLY A 113 -6.86 -30.40 -6.39
N LYS A 114 -6.83 -29.39 -5.51
CA LYS A 114 -7.13 -29.57 -4.08
C LYS A 114 -8.61 -29.71 -3.76
N ILE A 115 -9.48 -28.95 -4.45
CA ILE A 115 -10.93 -28.97 -4.23
C ILE A 115 -11.56 -30.24 -4.82
N PHE A 116 -11.06 -30.69 -5.98
CA PHE A 116 -11.59 -31.86 -6.70
C PHE A 116 -10.78 -33.14 -6.47
N GLY A 117 -9.56 -33.07 -5.92
CA GLY A 117 -8.73 -34.25 -5.62
C GLY A 117 -9.23 -35.12 -4.46
N SER A 118 -10.11 -34.59 -3.60
CA SER A 118 -10.78 -35.37 -2.54
C SER A 118 -12.10 -36.00 -3.00
N PHE A 119 -12.55 -35.74 -4.22
CA PHE A 119 -13.63 -36.52 -4.81
C PHE A 119 -13.00 -37.79 -5.40
N CYS A 120 -13.15 -38.92 -4.72
CA CYS A 120 -12.98 -40.19 -5.39
C CYS A 120 -13.93 -40.20 -6.60
N ILE A 121 -13.39 -40.03 -7.81
CA ILE A 121 -14.04 -40.52 -9.03
C ILE A 121 -13.97 -42.04 -8.92
N GLY A 122 -14.83 -42.60 -8.08
CA GLY A 122 -15.15 -44.01 -8.09
C GLY A 122 -15.88 -44.30 -9.39
N LYS A 123 -15.46 -45.40 -10.02
CA LYS A 123 -16.17 -46.20 -11.03
C LYS A 123 -17.63 -45.81 -11.31
#